data_AF-A0A844AUY9-F1
#
_entry.id   AF-A0A844AUY9-F1
#
_cell.length_a   1.000
_cell.length_b   1.000
_cell.length_c   1.000
_cell.angle_alpha   90.00
_cell.angle_beta   90.00
_cell.angle_gamma   90.00
#
_symmetry.space_group_name_H-M   'P 1'
#
loop_
_entity.id
_entity.type
_entity.pdbx_description
1 polymer ?
#
loop_
_entity_poly.entity_id
_entity_poly.type
_entity_poly.pdbx_seq_one_letter_code
_entity_poly.pdbx_strand_id
1 'polypeptide(L)'
;MANREALRELQNRLASRLQAAKTEGVQASWLAVEAAGRKFLFPLAQSGEIFPFAPPQTVPYTREWFLGVANLRGGLYGIVDLSSFVAGTSPAMRSDAVRAESRLVALNALLEVNCALLIDRLAGLRNLEAFSSSAQPPAGSPEFFGTAYTDKNGAHWQEINLQVLSQTPQFLSISA
;
A
#
# COMPACT_ATOMS: atom_id res chain seq x y z
N MET A 1 -34.84 -9.87 -42.45
CA MET A 1 -35.13 -8.95 -41.34
C MET A 1 -34.37 -9.30 -40.05
N ALA A 2 -34.17 -10.59 -39.72
CA ALA A 2 -33.45 -11.07 -38.53
C ALA A 2 -32.00 -10.54 -38.32
N ASN A 3 -31.25 -10.25 -39.39
CA ASN A 3 -29.85 -9.81 -39.27
C ASN A 3 -29.70 -8.38 -38.69
N ARG A 4 -30.73 -7.53 -38.83
CA ARG A 4 -30.71 -6.13 -38.34
C ARG A 4 -31.06 -6.03 -36.86
N GLU A 5 -31.86 -6.98 -36.35
CA GLU A 5 -32.20 -7.11 -34.93
C GLU A 5 -31.03 -7.69 -34.14
N ALA A 6 -30.38 -8.74 -34.66
CA ALA A 6 -29.19 -9.33 -34.04
C ALA A 6 -28.03 -8.33 -33.89
N LEU A 7 -27.83 -7.45 -34.89
CA LEU A 7 -26.80 -6.42 -34.83
C LEU A 7 -27.11 -5.33 -33.80
N ARG A 8 -28.39 -4.93 -33.68
CA ARG A 8 -28.83 -3.95 -32.68
C ARG A 8 -28.72 -4.49 -31.26
N GLU A 9 -29.04 -5.75 -31.05
CA GLU A 9 -28.92 -6.41 -29.75
C GLU A 9 -27.45 -6.53 -29.31
N LEU A 10 -26.56 -6.88 -30.25
CA LEU A 10 -25.10 -6.87 -30.00
C LEU A 10 -24.58 -5.47 -29.66
N GLN A 11 -24.98 -4.45 -30.43
CA GLN A 11 -24.60 -3.06 -30.18
C GLN A 11 -25.09 -2.56 -28.81
N ASN A 12 -26.34 -2.84 -28.44
CA ASN A 12 -26.90 -2.48 -27.15
C ASN A 12 -26.19 -3.20 -26.00
N ARG A 13 -25.83 -4.47 -26.19
CA ARG A 13 -25.10 -5.24 -25.19
C ARG A 13 -23.65 -4.76 -25.01
N LEU A 14 -22.99 -4.35 -26.10
CA LEU A 14 -21.66 -3.74 -26.05
C LEU A 14 -21.69 -2.34 -25.42
N ALA A 15 -22.66 -1.51 -25.81
CA ALA A 15 -22.88 -0.19 -25.21
C ALA A 15 -23.17 -0.31 -23.72
N SER A 16 -24.03 -1.24 -23.30
CA SER A 16 -24.33 -1.50 -21.89
C SER A 16 -23.10 -2.00 -21.12
N ARG A 17 -22.26 -2.86 -21.71
CA ARG A 17 -20.98 -3.27 -21.08
C ARG A 17 -19.97 -2.12 -20.96
N LEU A 18 -19.87 -1.27 -21.98
CA LEU A 18 -19.00 -0.09 -21.95
C LEU A 18 -19.50 0.95 -20.93
N GLN A 19 -20.82 1.13 -20.83
CA GLN A 19 -21.43 1.99 -19.83
C GLN A 19 -21.24 1.42 -18.42
N ALA A 20 -21.44 0.11 -18.22
CA ALA A 20 -21.19 -0.58 -16.96
C ALA A 20 -19.73 -0.48 -16.52
N ALA A 21 -18.77 -0.63 -17.43
CA ALA A 21 -17.34 -0.41 -17.15
C ALA A 21 -17.01 1.06 -16.80
N LYS A 22 -17.77 2.03 -17.33
CA LYS A 22 -17.69 3.44 -16.89
C LYS A 22 -18.37 3.70 -15.54
N THR A 23 -19.26 2.80 -15.12
CA THR A 23 -20.10 2.95 -13.91
C THR A 23 -19.71 1.97 -12.80
N GLU A 24 -18.61 1.21 -12.95
CA GLU A 24 -17.86 0.64 -11.84
C GLU A 24 -17.28 1.80 -11.03
N GLY A 25 -18.15 2.37 -10.19
CA GLY A 25 -17.99 3.66 -9.55
C GLY A 25 -16.65 3.79 -8.88
N VAL A 26 -15.97 4.90 -9.18
CA VAL A 26 -14.67 5.35 -8.67
C VAL A 26 -14.08 4.42 -7.60
N GLN A 27 -13.57 3.27 -8.04
CA GLN A 27 -13.01 2.27 -7.15
C GLN A 27 -11.82 2.91 -6.46
N ALA A 28 -11.74 2.77 -5.13
CA ALA A 28 -10.57 3.21 -4.41
C ALA A 28 -9.34 2.54 -5.02
N SER A 29 -8.33 3.33 -5.34
CA SER A 29 -7.10 2.83 -5.95
C SER A 29 -6.00 2.64 -4.90
N TRP A 30 -6.07 3.39 -3.79
CA TRP A 30 -5.07 3.38 -2.73
C TRP A 30 -5.63 3.27 -1.33
N LEU A 31 -4.88 2.57 -0.48
CA LEU A 31 -4.92 2.69 0.96
C LEU A 31 -3.96 3.80 1.39
N ALA A 32 -4.51 4.89 1.94
CA ALA A 32 -3.73 6.01 2.43
C ALA A 32 -3.31 5.78 3.88
N VAL A 33 -2.01 5.94 4.16
CA VAL A 33 -1.41 5.66 5.47
C VAL A 33 -0.46 6.78 5.87
N GLU A 34 -0.21 6.91 7.18
CA GLU A 34 0.80 7.80 7.72
C GLU A 34 1.83 7.01 8.53
N ALA A 35 3.11 7.38 8.39
CA ALA A 35 4.20 6.86 9.20
C ALA A 35 5.29 7.92 9.38
N ALA A 36 5.72 8.16 10.62
CA ALA A 36 6.66 9.19 11.04
C ALA A 36 6.33 10.59 10.47
N GLY A 37 5.05 10.96 10.49
CA GLY A 37 4.56 12.25 9.97
C GLY A 37 4.58 12.37 8.43
N ARG A 38 4.97 11.32 7.71
CA ARG A 38 4.94 11.24 6.24
C ARG A 38 3.70 10.48 5.79
N LYS A 39 3.22 10.84 4.60
CA LYS A 39 2.00 10.32 3.99
C LYS A 39 2.35 9.40 2.82
N PHE A 40 1.83 8.19 2.85
CA PHE A 40 2.08 7.16 1.84
C PHE A 40 0.78 6.61 1.26
N LEU A 41 0.86 6.12 0.03
CA LEU A 41 -0.22 5.45 -0.67
C LEU A 41 0.22 4.04 -1.03
N PHE A 42 -0.56 3.05 -0.62
CA PHE A 42 -0.37 1.66 -1.03
C PHE A 42 -1.41 1.30 -2.08
N PRO A 43 -1.02 0.81 -3.27
CA PRO A 43 -1.98 0.30 -4.24
C PRO A 43 -2.85 -0.78 -3.58
N LEU A 44 -4.17 -0.63 -3.67
CA LEU A 44 -5.10 -1.53 -2.98
C LEU A 44 -4.97 -2.98 -3.47
N ALA A 45 -4.71 -3.17 -4.76
CA ALA A 45 -4.47 -4.49 -5.34
C ALA A 45 -3.26 -5.23 -4.73
N GLN A 46 -2.31 -4.48 -4.18
CA GLN A 46 -1.08 -5.00 -3.57
C GLN A 46 -1.14 -4.99 -2.03
N SER A 47 -2.15 -4.32 -1.46
CA SER A 47 -2.39 -4.26 -0.02
C SER A 47 -3.18 -5.50 0.41
N GLY A 48 -2.74 -6.13 1.49
CA GLY A 48 -3.42 -7.25 2.11
C GLY A 48 -4.30 -6.78 3.27
N GLU A 49 -4.47 -7.69 4.23
CA GLU A 49 -5.26 -7.45 5.42
C GLU A 49 -4.61 -6.45 6.38
N ILE A 50 -5.45 -5.68 7.08
CA ILE A 50 -5.02 -4.74 8.11
C ILE A 50 -5.29 -5.35 9.48
N PHE A 51 -4.25 -5.40 10.31
CA PHE A 51 -4.31 -5.90 11.67
C PHE A 51 -4.10 -4.77 12.68
N PRO A 52 -4.70 -4.87 13.89
CA PRO A 52 -4.25 -4.06 15.02
C PRO A 52 -2.75 -4.31 15.27
N PHE A 53 -2.07 -3.35 15.87
CA PHE A 53 -0.69 -3.54 16.29
C PHE A 53 -0.58 -4.75 17.23
N ALA A 54 0.24 -5.72 16.84
CA ALA A 54 0.65 -6.84 17.67
C ALA A 54 2.17 -6.73 17.88
N PRO A 55 2.67 -6.83 19.13
CA PRO A 55 4.09 -6.73 19.39
C PRO A 55 4.83 -7.91 18.71
N PRO A 56 5.79 -7.64 17.81
CA PRO A 56 6.57 -8.70 17.18
C PRO A 56 7.55 -9.34 18.17
N GLN A 57 7.82 -10.62 17.96
CA GLN A 57 8.95 -11.30 18.58
C GLN A 57 10.21 -10.96 17.80
N THR A 58 11.15 -10.26 18.46
CA THR A 58 12.41 -9.85 17.86
C THR A 58 13.25 -11.04 17.41
N VAL A 59 13.86 -10.92 16.24
CA VAL A 59 14.81 -11.89 15.69
C VAL A 59 16.22 -11.31 15.84
N PRO A 60 17.17 -12.01 16.48
CA PRO A 60 18.55 -11.54 16.60
C PRO A 60 19.27 -11.41 15.25
N TYR A 61 20.27 -10.54 15.18
CA TYR A 61 21.14 -10.34 14.00
C TYR A 61 20.39 -9.89 12.74
N THR A 62 19.27 -9.18 12.91
CA THR A 62 18.54 -8.57 11.81
C THR A 62 18.75 -7.07 11.75
N ARG A 63 18.47 -6.50 10.57
CA ARG A 63 18.42 -5.06 10.35
C ARG A 63 17.41 -4.41 11.30
N GLU A 64 17.70 -3.19 11.76
CA GLU A 64 16.88 -2.49 12.75
C GLU A 64 15.45 -2.19 12.27
N TRP A 65 15.26 -1.99 10.96
CA TRP A 65 13.94 -1.79 10.37
C TRP A 65 13.07 -3.06 10.40
N PHE A 66 13.68 -4.24 10.59
CA PHE A 66 12.98 -5.50 10.75
C PHE A 66 12.73 -5.74 12.25
N LEU A 67 11.50 -5.47 12.68
CA LEU A 67 11.12 -5.52 14.10
C LEU A 67 11.02 -6.94 14.65
N GLY A 68 10.89 -7.93 13.76
CA GLY A 68 10.80 -9.35 14.12
C GLY A 68 9.65 -10.05 13.40
N VAL A 69 9.09 -11.08 14.04
CA VAL A 69 7.99 -11.88 13.50
C VAL A 69 6.76 -11.84 14.41
N ALA A 70 5.56 -11.86 13.84
CA ALA A 70 4.33 -11.93 14.61
C ALA A 70 3.35 -12.94 14.00
N ASN A 71 2.53 -13.56 14.85
CA ASN A 71 1.41 -14.38 14.41
C ASN A 71 0.19 -13.47 14.19
N LEU A 72 -0.23 -13.31 12.94
CA LEU A 72 -1.40 -12.54 12.55
C LEU A 72 -2.47 -13.52 12.04
N ARG A 73 -3.50 -13.75 12.86
CA ARG A 73 -4.65 -14.63 12.57
C ARG A 73 -4.24 -16.04 12.07
N GLY A 74 -3.18 -16.61 12.63
CA GLY A 74 -2.70 -17.96 12.29
C GLY A 74 -1.60 -17.99 11.23
N GLY A 75 -1.31 -16.86 10.57
CA GLY A 75 -0.16 -16.73 9.68
C GLY A 75 1.05 -16.14 10.40
N LEU A 76 2.26 -16.60 10.06
CA LEU A 76 3.52 -16.02 10.55
C LEU A 76 4.00 -14.94 9.58
N TYR A 77 4.11 -13.71 10.06
CA TYR A 77 4.50 -12.55 9.25
C TYR A 77 5.79 -11.93 9.77
N GLY A 78 6.69 -11.57 8.86
CA GLY A 78 7.76 -10.62 9.15
C GLY A 78 7.18 -9.22 9.34
N ILE A 79 7.63 -8.50 10.37
CA ILE A 79 7.13 -7.17 10.71
C ILE A 79 8.22 -6.14 10.41
N VAL A 80 7.92 -5.22 9.52
CA VAL A 80 8.83 -4.16 9.06
C VAL A 80 8.30 -2.80 9.48
N ASP A 81 9.14 -1.97 10.08
CA ASP A 81 8.80 -0.57 10.32
C ASP A 81 8.92 0.25 9.03
N LEU A 82 7.79 0.71 8.49
CA LEU A 82 7.74 1.40 7.20
C LEU A 82 8.63 2.65 7.19
N SER A 83 8.50 3.50 8.22
CA SER A 83 9.20 4.78 8.30
C SER A 83 10.71 4.61 8.30
N SER A 84 11.21 3.68 9.11
CA SER A 84 12.63 3.37 9.27
C SER A 84 13.21 2.77 7.99
N PHE A 85 12.48 1.83 7.36
CA PHE A 85 12.87 1.21 6.11
C PHE A 85 12.99 2.24 4.98
N VAL A 86 11.95 3.08 4.81
CA VAL A 86 11.91 4.10 3.75
C VAL A 86 12.94 5.20 3.97
N ALA A 87 13.22 5.58 5.23
CA ALA A 87 14.19 6.61 5.55
C ALA A 87 15.64 6.08 5.61
N GLY A 88 15.85 4.76 5.66
CA GLY A 88 17.16 4.17 5.91
C GLY A 88 17.72 4.51 7.29
N THR A 89 16.86 4.67 8.29
CA THR A 89 17.21 5.06 9.66
C THR A 89 16.70 4.04 10.66
N SER A 90 17.17 4.09 11.91
CA SER A 90 16.66 3.27 13.00
C SER A 90 15.20 3.63 13.33
N PRO A 91 14.34 2.67 13.70
CA PRO A 91 12.99 2.96 14.15
C PRO A 91 12.97 3.93 15.34
N ALA A 92 12.17 4.99 15.22
CA ALA A 92 11.96 5.93 16.32
C ALA A 92 10.99 5.36 17.37
N MET A 93 11.15 5.78 18.62
CA MET A 93 10.22 5.42 19.68
C MET A 93 8.85 6.08 19.45
N ARG A 94 7.80 5.26 19.30
CA ARG A 94 6.42 5.73 19.21
C ARG A 94 5.86 6.06 20.59
N SER A 95 5.20 7.22 20.71
CA SER A 95 4.42 7.55 21.90
C SER A 95 3.22 6.60 22.06
N ASP A 96 2.65 6.53 23.26
CA ASP A 96 1.52 5.65 23.53
C ASP A 96 0.29 5.98 22.67
N ALA A 97 0.05 7.26 22.41
CA ALA A 97 -1.02 7.71 21.51
C ALA A 97 -0.83 7.17 20.08
N VAL A 98 0.39 7.28 19.53
CA VAL A 98 0.70 6.76 18.19
C VAL A 98 0.60 5.24 18.16
N ARG A 99 1.05 4.56 19.22
CA ARG A 99 0.98 3.10 19.32
C ARG A 99 -0.47 2.58 19.32
N ALA A 100 -1.40 3.31 19.93
CA ALA A 100 -2.83 2.95 19.93
C ALA A 100 -3.46 3.04 18.53
N GLU A 101 -3.03 4.02 17.71
CA GLU A 101 -3.49 4.19 16.33
C GLU A 101 -2.75 3.29 15.33
N SER A 102 -1.59 2.74 15.73
CA SER A 102 -0.72 1.95 14.86
C SER A 102 -1.41 0.70 14.32
N ARG A 103 -1.13 0.39 13.06
CA ARG A 103 -1.67 -0.79 12.36
C ARG A 103 -0.56 -1.53 11.64
N LEU A 104 -0.80 -2.81 11.42
CA LEU A 104 0.03 -3.66 10.57
C LEU A 104 -0.71 -3.87 9.26
N VAL A 105 -0.14 -3.44 8.15
CA VAL A 105 -0.71 -3.67 6.81
C VAL A 105 0.06 -4.83 6.18
N ALA A 106 -0.58 -5.99 6.07
CA ALA A 106 0.02 -7.12 5.36
C ALA A 106 0.18 -6.82 3.87
N LEU A 107 1.21 -7.39 3.25
CA LEU A 107 1.30 -7.48 1.82
C LEU A 107 0.23 -8.44 1.30
N ASN A 108 -0.30 -8.17 0.10
CA ASN A 108 -1.26 -9.07 -0.52
C ASN A 108 -0.60 -10.46 -0.75
N ALA A 109 -1.36 -11.54 -0.51
CA ALA A 109 -0.86 -12.91 -0.68
C ALA A 109 -0.35 -13.21 -2.09
N LEU A 110 -0.86 -12.50 -3.11
CA LEU A 110 -0.37 -12.57 -4.50
C LEU A 110 1.09 -12.13 -4.66
N LEU A 111 1.65 -11.40 -3.69
CA LEU A 111 3.05 -11.00 -3.69
C LEU A 111 3.98 -12.09 -3.13
N GLU A 112 3.42 -13.20 -2.63
CA GLU A 112 4.15 -14.38 -2.12
C GLU A 112 5.18 -14.08 -1.01
N VAL A 113 5.01 -12.95 -0.31
CA VAL A 113 5.86 -12.53 0.80
C VAL A 113 4.99 -12.30 2.04
N ASN A 114 5.14 -13.16 3.04
CA ASN A 114 4.44 -13.06 4.33
C ASN A 114 5.06 -11.96 5.20
N CYS A 115 4.77 -10.71 4.86
CA CYS A 115 5.26 -9.53 5.56
C CYS A 115 4.11 -8.57 5.86
N ALA A 116 4.21 -7.84 6.97
CA ALA A 116 3.35 -6.72 7.29
C ALA A 116 4.16 -5.48 7.63
N LEU A 117 3.68 -4.34 7.13
CA LEU A 117 4.27 -3.03 7.33
C LEU A 117 3.61 -2.36 8.53
N LEU A 118 4.41 -2.00 9.54
CA LEU A 118 3.99 -1.17 10.65
C LEU A 118 3.87 0.29 10.20
N ILE A 119 2.68 0.83 10.38
CA ILE A 119 2.32 2.23 10.13
C ILE A 119 1.80 2.88 11.41
N ASP A 120 1.82 4.21 11.45
CA ASP A 120 1.32 4.96 12.60
C ASP A 120 -0.21 5.02 12.60
N ARG A 121 -0.82 5.22 11.44
CA ARG A 121 -2.29 5.20 11.28
C ARG A 121 -2.75 5.12 9.83
N LEU A 122 -4.01 4.76 9.67
CA LEU A 122 -4.71 4.84 8.39
C LEU A 122 -5.30 6.23 8.19
N ALA A 123 -5.17 6.77 6.98
CA ALA A 123 -5.81 8.00 6.53
C ALA A 123 -7.04 7.74 5.62
N GLY A 124 -7.40 6.47 5.44
CA GLY A 124 -8.57 6.00 4.71
C GLY A 124 -8.28 5.55 3.28
N LEU A 125 -9.33 5.42 2.48
CA LEU A 125 -9.21 5.05 1.07
C LEU A 125 -9.15 6.30 0.17
N ARG A 126 -8.42 6.21 -0.93
CA ARG A 126 -8.26 7.30 -1.91
C ARG A 126 -8.38 6.77 -3.34
N ASN A 127 -8.84 7.64 -4.22
CA ASN A 127 -8.90 7.45 -5.66
C ASN A 127 -8.23 8.65 -6.35
N LEU A 128 -8.17 8.64 -7.69
CA LEU A 128 -7.47 9.67 -8.44
C LEU A 128 -8.08 11.07 -8.24
N GLU A 129 -9.38 11.17 -8.01
CA GLU A 129 -10.11 12.44 -7.82
C GLU A 129 -9.78 13.15 -6.50
N ALA A 130 -9.14 12.43 -5.56
CA ALA A 130 -8.64 13.01 -4.32
C ALA A 130 -7.39 13.90 -4.52
N PHE A 131 -6.76 13.81 -5.70
CA PHE A 131 -5.51 14.50 -5.99
C PHE A 131 -5.68 15.62 -7.02
N SER A 132 -4.89 16.67 -6.87
CA SER A 132 -4.86 17.83 -7.76
C SER A 132 -3.74 17.73 -8.80
N SER A 133 -2.65 17.02 -8.45
CA SER A 133 -1.51 16.80 -9.35
C SER A 133 -0.80 15.50 -9.02
N SER A 134 -0.01 15.03 -9.99
CA SER A 134 0.91 13.91 -9.84
C SER A 134 2.29 14.25 -10.43
N ALA A 135 3.34 13.65 -9.88
CA ALA A 135 4.71 13.82 -10.32
C ALA A 135 5.44 12.48 -10.28
N GLN A 136 6.37 12.28 -11.22
CA GLN A 136 7.27 11.13 -11.17
C GLN A 136 8.26 11.30 -10.00
N PRO A 137 8.71 10.20 -9.37
CA PRO A 137 9.79 10.25 -8.40
C PRO A 137 11.02 11.00 -8.93
N PRO A 138 11.66 11.86 -8.12
CA PRO A 138 12.94 12.45 -8.47
C PRO A 138 14.01 11.38 -8.78
N ALA A 139 14.95 11.71 -9.66
CA ALA A 139 16.09 10.85 -9.94
C ALA A 139 16.86 10.52 -8.64
N GLY A 140 17.19 9.24 -8.44
CA GLY A 140 17.83 8.75 -7.21
C GLY A 140 16.86 8.33 -6.11
N SER A 141 15.55 8.41 -6.33
CA SER A 141 14.56 7.81 -5.42
C SER A 141 14.65 6.28 -5.40
N PRO A 142 14.26 5.62 -4.31
CA PRO A 142 14.18 4.16 -4.26
C PRO A 142 13.26 3.60 -5.36
N GLU A 143 13.60 2.44 -5.92
CA GLU A 143 12.85 1.84 -7.05
C GLU A 143 11.40 1.52 -6.72
N PHE A 144 11.09 1.27 -5.45
CA PHE A 144 9.73 1.02 -4.99
C PHE A 144 8.90 2.30 -4.80
N PHE A 145 9.47 3.49 -5.02
CA PHE A 145 8.69 4.73 -5.07
C PHE A 145 7.93 4.80 -6.39
N GLY A 146 6.61 4.76 -6.30
CA GLY A 146 5.72 5.00 -7.40
C GLY A 146 5.42 6.49 -7.58
N THR A 147 4.31 6.81 -8.25
CA THR A 147 3.94 8.20 -8.53
C THR A 147 3.70 8.99 -7.24
N ALA A 148 4.26 10.19 -7.14
CA ALA A 148 3.93 11.12 -6.06
C ALA A 148 2.67 11.90 -6.41
N TYR A 149 1.80 12.15 -5.43
CA TYR A 149 0.55 12.87 -5.60
C TYR A 149 0.45 14.04 -4.63
N THR A 150 -0.19 15.12 -5.06
CA THR A 150 -0.55 16.23 -4.17
C THR A 150 -2.06 16.29 -4.05
N ASP A 151 -2.58 16.30 -2.82
CA ASP A 151 -4.03 16.41 -2.61
C ASP A 151 -4.53 17.85 -2.82
N LYS A 152 -5.85 18.05 -2.73
CA LYS A 152 -6.48 19.38 -2.88
C LYS A 152 -6.12 20.36 -1.76
N ASN A 153 -5.60 19.87 -0.63
CA ASN A 153 -5.15 20.66 0.50
C ASN A 153 -3.63 20.93 0.45
N GLY A 154 -2.96 20.51 -0.63
CA GLY A 154 -1.51 20.69 -0.80
C GLY A 154 -0.65 19.66 -0.07
N ALA A 155 -1.22 18.61 0.53
CA ALA A 155 -0.42 17.59 1.17
C ALA A 155 0.21 16.64 0.13
N HIS A 156 1.49 16.35 0.32
CA HIS A 156 2.25 15.43 -0.51
C HIS A 156 2.05 13.98 -0.07
N TRP A 157 1.80 13.09 -1.02
CA TRP A 157 1.58 11.66 -0.83
C TRP A 157 2.55 10.88 -1.72
N GLN A 158 3.35 9.99 -1.12
CA GLN A 158 4.26 9.13 -1.88
C GLN A 158 3.62 7.75 -2.08
N GLU A 159 3.41 7.34 -3.33
CA GLU A 159 3.06 5.95 -3.62
C GLU A 159 4.23 5.01 -3.34
N ILE A 160 3.95 3.90 -2.67
CA ILE A 160 4.89 2.80 -2.46
C ILE A 160 4.37 1.60 -3.25
N ASN A 161 5.09 1.21 -4.30
CA ASN A 161 4.80 0.00 -5.05
C ASN A 161 5.23 -1.20 -4.21
N LEU A 162 4.27 -1.83 -3.55
CA LEU A 162 4.49 -2.94 -2.64
C LEU A 162 5.02 -4.19 -3.36
N GLN A 163 4.71 -4.36 -4.64
CA GLN A 163 5.26 -5.45 -5.45
C GLN A 163 6.76 -5.26 -5.69
N VAL A 164 7.18 -4.05 -6.08
CA VAL A 164 8.62 -3.76 -6.27
C VAL A 164 9.35 -3.79 -4.93
N LEU A 165 8.73 -3.25 -3.88
CA LEU A 165 9.24 -3.30 -2.52
C LEU A 165 9.53 -4.74 -2.08
N SER A 166 8.56 -5.65 -2.25
CA SER A 166 8.67 -7.04 -1.80
C SER A 166 9.73 -7.84 -2.55
N GLN A 167 10.15 -7.38 -3.73
CA GLN A 167 11.18 -8.00 -4.56
C GLN A 167 12.55 -7.35 -4.39
N THR A 168 12.63 -6.20 -3.69
CA THR A 168 13.87 -5.46 -3.53
C THR A 168 14.85 -6.27 -2.66
N PRO A 169 16.12 -6.47 -3.08
CA PRO A 169 17.09 -7.25 -2.31
C PRO A 169 17.29 -6.76 -0.87
N GLN A 170 17.26 -5.44 -0.66
CA GLN A 170 17.35 -4.84 0.67
C GLN A 170 16.16 -5.22 1.57
N PHE A 171 14.97 -5.39 1.00
CA PHE A 171 13.77 -5.78 1.76
C PHE A 171 13.78 -7.28 2.11
N LEU A 172 14.31 -8.12 1.22
CA LEU A 172 14.42 -9.56 1.43
C LEU A 172 15.61 -9.96 2.32
N SER A 173 16.70 -9.17 2.30
CA SER A 173 17.89 -9.40 3.11
C SER A 173 17.77 -8.74 4.48
N ILE A 174 17.15 -9.47 5.40
CA ILE A 174 16.95 -9.01 6.78
C ILE A 174 18.20 -9.14 7.67
N SER A 175 19.25 -9.84 7.24
CA SER A 175 20.48 -10.02 8.01
C SER A 175 21.29 -8.72 8.12
N ALA A 176 21.79 -8.43 9.32
CA ALA A 176 22.71 -7.32 9.61
C ALA A 176 24.18 -7.71 9.41
#